data_AF-A0A354JTN5-F1
#
_entry.id   AF-A0A354JTN5-F1
#
_cell.length_a   1.000
_cell.length_b   1.000
_cell.length_c   1.000
_cell.angle_alpha   90.00
_cell.angle_beta   90.00
_cell.angle_gamma   90.00
#
_symmetry.space_group_name_H-M   'P 1'
#
loop_
_entity.id
_entity.type
_entity.pdbx_description
1 polymer ?
#
loop_
_entity_poly.entity_id
_entity_poly.type
_entity_poly.pdbx_seq_one_letter_code
_entity_poly.pdbx_strand_id
1 'polypeptide(L)'
;VVWFGEEVPMMNEAIKLVQTAEIFAVIGTSLNVYPAAGLLDFAPKGCPIYLVDPNEISIWRRDVTVIKEKASVGVPKLIEMIKNE
;
A
#
# COMPACT_ATOMS: atom_id res chain seq x y z
N VAL A 1 -12.88 15.06 7.31
CA VAL A 1 -13.29 14.41 6.04
C VAL A 1 -12.72 15.26 4.92
N VAL A 2 -12.19 14.64 3.87
CA VAL A 2 -11.75 15.32 2.64
C VAL A 2 -12.68 14.89 1.53
N TRP A 3 -13.24 15.83 0.78
CA TRP A 3 -14.14 15.57 -0.33
C TRP A 3 -13.40 15.48 -1.66
N PHE A 4 -14.05 14.92 -2.69
CA PHE A 4 -13.48 14.89 -4.03
C PHE A 4 -13.25 16.30 -4.58
N GLY A 5 -12.07 16.53 -5.12
CA GLY A 5 -11.64 17.85 -5.62
C GLY A 5 -10.99 18.74 -4.56
N GLU A 6 -11.04 18.35 -3.28
CA GLU A 6 -10.30 19.05 -2.22
C GLU A 6 -8.86 18.54 -2.12
N GLU A 7 -7.97 19.42 -1.67
CA GLU A 7 -6.60 19.06 -1.36
C GLU A 7 -6.54 18.10 -0.17
N VAL A 8 -5.63 17.12 -0.22
CA VAL A 8 -5.34 16.20 0.89
C VAL A 8 -4.19 16.78 1.73
N PRO A 9 -4.44 17.37 2.92
CA PRO A 9 -3.43 18.21 3.59
C PRO A 9 -2.15 17.46 4.00
N MET A 10 -2.27 16.18 4.34
CA MET A 10 -1.14 15.35 4.81
C MET A 10 -0.42 14.59 3.69
N MET A 11 -0.73 14.87 2.42
CA MET A 11 -0.17 14.10 1.30
C MET A 11 1.36 14.21 1.23
N ASN A 12 1.92 15.42 1.37
CA ASN A 12 3.36 15.64 1.30
C ASN A 12 4.12 14.92 2.42
N GLU A 13 3.58 14.92 3.64
CA GLU A 13 4.17 14.21 4.77
C GLU A 13 4.08 12.68 4.59
N ALA A 14 2.96 12.17 4.06
CA ALA A 14 2.82 10.77 3.71
C ALA A 14 3.86 10.33 2.67
N ILE A 15 4.09 11.15 1.63
CA ILE A 15 5.11 10.88 0.61
C ILE A 15 6.49 10.75 1.25
N LYS A 16 6.89 11.68 2.13
CA LYS A 16 8.20 11.64 2.81
C LYS A 16 8.37 10.36 3.62
N LEU A 17 7.34 9.93 4.34
CA LEU A 17 7.37 8.67 5.12
C LEU A 17 7.52 7.45 4.22
N VAL A 18 6.78 7.41 3.11
CA VAL A 18 6.84 6.29 2.16
C VAL A 18 8.21 6.20 1.49
N GLN A 19 8.83 7.33 1.14
CA GLN A 19 10.17 7.37 0.54
C GLN A 19 11.27 6.82 1.45
N THR A 20 11.03 6.74 2.75
CA THR A 20 11.98 6.17 3.73
C THR A 20 11.55 4.79 4.24
N ALA A 21 10.47 4.22 3.70
CA ALA A 21 9.95 2.95 4.17
C ALA A 21 10.87 1.79 3.79
N GLU A 22 11.15 0.92 4.76
CA GLU A 22 11.85 -0.35 4.54
C GLU A 22 10.88 -1.42 4.01
N ILE A 23 9.60 -1.33 4.41
CA ILE A 23 8.50 -2.20 3.96
C ILE A 23 7.27 -1.32 3.73
N PHE A 24 6.55 -1.53 2.63
CA PHE A 24 5.31 -0.82 2.33
C PHE A 24 4.14 -1.79 2.17
N ALA A 25 3.03 -1.55 2.89
CA ALA A 25 1.86 -2.41 2.88
C ALA A 25 0.59 -1.64 2.47
N VAL A 26 -0.12 -2.18 1.49
CA VAL A 26 -1.39 -1.67 0.96
C VAL A 26 -2.50 -2.62 1.40
N ILE A 27 -3.47 -2.14 2.18
CA ILE A 27 -4.49 -3.00 2.79
C ILE A 27 -5.89 -2.46 2.48
N GLY A 28 -6.74 -3.27 1.85
CA GLY A 28 -8.17 -2.97 1.68
C GLY A 28 -8.47 -1.72 0.85
N THR A 29 -7.68 -1.46 -0.20
CA THR A 29 -7.90 -0.34 -1.11
C THR A 29 -7.85 -0.82 -2.56
N SER A 30 -8.73 -0.24 -3.37
CA SER A 30 -8.78 -0.49 -4.81
C SER A 30 -7.67 0.20 -5.59
N LEU A 31 -6.88 1.08 -4.94
CA LEU A 31 -5.89 1.94 -5.60
C LEU A 31 -6.47 2.84 -6.72
N ASN A 32 -7.77 3.16 -6.65
CA ASN A 32 -8.43 4.02 -7.64
C ASN A 32 -8.57 5.49 -7.21
N VAL A 33 -8.36 5.80 -5.93
CA VAL A 33 -8.59 7.15 -5.39
C VAL A 33 -7.26 7.90 -5.29
N TYR A 34 -7.09 8.89 -6.16
CA TYR A 34 -5.96 9.81 -6.14
C TYR A 34 -6.24 11.02 -5.22
N PRO A 35 -5.21 11.57 -4.56
CA PRO A 35 -3.78 11.26 -4.71
C PRO A 35 -3.29 10.03 -3.91
N ALA A 36 -4.08 9.49 -2.98
CA ALA A 36 -3.63 8.45 -2.04
C ALA A 36 -3.09 7.18 -2.72
N ALA A 37 -3.71 6.71 -3.81
CA ALA A 37 -3.24 5.57 -4.59
C ALA A 37 -1.81 5.75 -5.14
N GLY A 38 -1.42 7.00 -5.44
CA GLY A 38 -0.09 7.33 -5.94
C GLY A 38 1.01 7.19 -4.90
N LEU A 39 0.71 6.99 -3.61
CA LEU A 39 1.73 6.69 -2.60
C LEU A 39 2.57 5.46 -2.97
N LEU A 40 1.99 4.50 -3.70
CA LEU A 40 2.69 3.32 -4.21
C LEU A 40 3.88 3.67 -5.13
N ASP A 41 3.83 4.79 -5.85
CA ASP A 41 4.92 5.24 -6.73
C ASP A 41 6.11 5.84 -5.95
N PHE A 42 5.88 6.26 -4.71
CA PHE A 42 6.93 6.83 -3.85
C PHE A 42 7.65 5.77 -3.03
N ALA A 43 7.18 4.52 -3.01
CA ALA A 43 7.84 3.42 -2.33
C ALA A 43 9.21 3.12 -3.00
N PRO A 44 10.32 3.05 -2.24
CA PRO A 44 11.66 2.89 -2.79
C PRO A 44 11.80 1.68 -3.69
N LYS A 45 12.75 1.74 -4.63
CA LYS A 45 13.15 0.56 -5.40
C LYS A 45 13.77 -0.46 -4.45
N GLY A 46 13.29 -1.71 -4.51
CA GLY A 46 13.76 -2.79 -3.64
C GLY A 46 13.12 -2.83 -2.26
N CYS A 47 12.31 -1.84 -1.87
CA CYS A 47 11.42 -1.95 -0.72
C CYS A 47 10.40 -3.06 -1.00
N PRO A 48 10.28 -4.11 -0.17
CA PRO A 48 9.20 -5.07 -0.29
C PRO A 48 7.84 -4.37 -0.21
N ILE A 49 6.97 -4.69 -1.17
CA ILE A 49 5.62 -4.15 -1.22
C ILE A 49 4.63 -5.30 -1.08
N TYR A 50 3.71 -5.17 -0.14
CA TYR A 50 2.66 -6.15 0.07
C TYR A 50 1.29 -5.54 -0.18
N LEU A 51 0.40 -6.28 -0.84
CA LEU A 51 -1.00 -5.89 -1.04
C LEU A 51 -1.93 -6.93 -0.44
N VAL A 52 -2.78 -6.53 0.50
CA VAL A 52 -3.77 -7.39 1.15
C VAL A 52 -5.17 -6.94 0.74
N ASP A 53 -5.80 -7.71 -0.15
CA ASP A 53 -7.19 -7.50 -0.57
C ASP A 53 -7.79 -8.82 -1.09
N PRO A 54 -9.05 -9.17 -0.77
CA PRO A 54 -9.68 -10.37 -1.32
C PRO A 54 -9.98 -10.26 -2.81
N ASN A 55 -10.05 -9.06 -3.37
CA ASN A 55 -10.36 -8.83 -4.77
C ASN A 55 -9.09 -8.78 -5.64
N GLU A 56 -9.27 -8.96 -6.94
CA GLU A 56 -8.20 -8.66 -7.89
C GLU A 56 -8.06 -7.15 -8.07
N ILE A 57 -6.92 -6.62 -7.62
CA ILE A 57 -6.55 -5.23 -7.82
C ILE A 57 -5.60 -5.14 -9.00
N SER A 58 -5.90 -4.24 -9.95
CA SER A 58 -5.00 -3.97 -11.07
C SER A 58 -3.82 -3.14 -10.58
N ILE A 59 -2.61 -3.69 -10.65
CA ILE A 59 -1.38 -3.06 -10.18
C ILE A 59 -0.41 -3.02 -11.35
N TRP A 60 0.17 -1.84 -11.64
CA TRP A 60 1.16 -1.70 -12.72
C TRP A 60 2.56 -2.18 -12.30
N ARG A 61 2.89 -2.10 -11.01
CA ARG A 61 4.14 -2.59 -10.43
C ARG A 61 4.14 -4.11 -10.34
N ARG A 62 5.27 -4.73 -10.76
CA ARG A 62 5.46 -6.19 -10.75
C ARG A 62 6.10 -6.71 -9.45
N ASP A 63 6.67 -5.81 -8.65
CA ASP A 63 7.37 -6.10 -7.40
C ASP A 63 6.44 -6.01 -6.18
N VAL A 64 5.17 -6.36 -6.36
CA VAL A 64 4.16 -6.38 -5.30
C VAL A 64 3.76 -7.81 -4.99
N THR A 65 3.93 -8.21 -3.74
CA THR A 65 3.47 -9.50 -3.21
C THR A 65 2.00 -9.37 -2.82
N VAL A 66 1.12 -10.07 -3.53
CA VAL A 66 -0.34 -10.01 -3.30
C VAL A 66 -0.79 -11.15 -2.38
N ILE A 67 -1.49 -10.78 -1.32
CA ILE A 67 -2.15 -11.68 -0.36
C ILE A 67 -3.66 -11.55 -0.58
N LYS A 68 -4.23 -12.50 -1.32
CA LYS A 68 -5.67 -12.52 -1.69
C LYS A 68 -6.56 -12.97 -0.53
N GLU A 69 -6.65 -12.14 0.51
CA GLU A 69 -7.38 -12.43 1.74
C GLU A 69 -8.06 -11.18 2.29
N LYS A 70 -9.09 -11.38 3.13
CA LYS A 70 -9.61 -10.29 3.97
C LYS A 70 -8.52 -9.79 4.91
N ALA A 71 -8.51 -8.49 5.23
CA ALA A 71 -7.52 -7.88 6.11
C ALA A 71 -7.37 -8.60 7.46
N SER A 72 -8.47 -9.10 8.05
CA SER A 72 -8.46 -9.84 9.32
C SER A 72 -7.65 -11.14 9.28
N VAL A 73 -7.41 -11.70 8.10
CA VAL A 73 -6.62 -12.92 7.87
C VAL A 73 -5.29 -12.60 7.20
N GLY A 74 -5.30 -11.73 6.20
CA GLY A 74 -4.13 -11.39 5.40
C GLY A 74 -3.09 -10.55 6.14
N VAL A 75 -3.51 -9.66 7.05
CA VAL A 75 -2.55 -8.86 7.84
C VAL A 75 -1.76 -9.73 8.83
N PRO A 76 -2.38 -10.65 9.62
CA PRO A 76 -1.61 -11.61 10.41
C PRO A 76 -0.61 -12.42 9.57
N LYS A 77 -1.03 -12.95 8.41
CA LYS A 77 -0.14 -13.68 7.48
C LYS A 77 1.03 -12.83 7.01
N LEU A 78 0.77 -11.57 6.64
CA LEU A 78 1.82 -10.61 6.26
C LEU A 78 2.85 -10.44 7.38
N ILE A 79 2.40 -10.29 8.62
CA ILE A 79 3.31 -10.14 9.76
C ILE A 79 4.16 -11.40 9.98
N GLU A 80 3.60 -12.59 9.79
CA GLU A 80 4.37 -13.84 9.84
C GLU A 80 5.42 -13.92 8.73
N MET A 81 5.11 -13.46 7.52
CA MET A 81 6.07 -13.40 6.42
C MET A 81 7.25 -12.48 6.76
N ILE A 82 6.97 -11.27 7.26
CA ILE A 82 8.00 -10.28 7.62
C ILE A 82 8.90 -10.79 8.76
N LYS A 83 8.35 -11.52 9.74
CA LYS A 83 9.14 -12.03 10.87
C LYS A 83 10.08 -13.18 10.52
N ASN A 84 9.82 -13.87 9.41
CA ASN A 84 10.56 -15.05 8.98
C ASN A 84 11.61 -14.72 7.88
N GLU A 85 11.72 -13.45 7.50
CA GLU A 85 12.83 -12.90 6.69
C GLU A 85 14.04 -12.56 7.59
#